data_AF-A0A5B9DP56-F1
#
_entry.id   AF-A0A5B9DP56-F1
#
_cell.length_a   1.000
_cell.length_b   1.000
_cell.length_c   1.000
_cell.angle_alpha   90.00
_cell.angle_beta   90.00
_cell.angle_gamma   90.00
#
_symmetry.space_group_name_H-M   'P 1'
#
loop_
_entity.id
_entity.type
_entity.pdbx_description
1 polymer ?
#
loop_
_entity_poly.entity_id
_entity_poly.type
_entity_poly.pdbx_seq_one_letter_code
_entity_poly.pdbx_strand_id
1 'polypeptide(L)'
;MIPSDHFPRFYNEVFKFLEAQGQEVLEQYWLEISKNQERHTLELFQTKGLQGMYEYWEHIRIEENCDLDIELHEDRLELHMHKCPSLSKVMDNDATPMSRYCDHCAGWIGPIMDKVGYHLVYDVIDRTRPQCTMKVFKDAAAAKAAEPDAKLLMGWPGRRD
;
A
#
# COMPACT_ATOMS: atom_id res chain seq x y z
N MET A 1 10.67 -23.53 1.24
CA MET A 1 10.13 -22.31 1.86
C MET A 1 11.01 -21.17 1.40
N ILE A 2 10.46 -20.13 0.76
CA ILE A 2 11.23 -18.94 0.39
C ILE A 2 11.38 -18.09 1.66
N PRO A 3 12.59 -17.62 2.02
CA PRO A 3 12.78 -16.68 3.11
C PRO A 3 11.97 -15.38 2.92
N SER A 4 11.43 -14.79 4.00
CA SER A 4 10.55 -13.61 3.92
C SER A 4 11.23 -12.40 3.24
N ASP A 5 12.54 -12.26 3.41
CA ASP A 5 13.39 -11.23 2.81
C ASP A 5 13.60 -11.39 1.29
N HIS A 6 13.36 -12.59 0.74
CA HIS A 6 13.45 -12.85 -0.70
C HIS A 6 12.15 -12.51 -1.44
N PHE A 7 11.01 -12.43 -0.75
CA PHE A 7 9.72 -12.14 -1.41
C PHE A 7 9.67 -10.78 -2.11
N PRO A 8 10.16 -9.66 -1.53
CA PRO A 8 10.18 -8.38 -2.23
C PRO A 8 10.94 -8.42 -3.55
N ARG A 9 12.08 -9.14 -3.58
CA ARG A 9 12.92 -9.35 -4.76
C ARG A 9 12.22 -10.24 -5.79
N PHE A 10 11.50 -11.27 -5.35
CA PHE A 10 10.71 -12.13 -6.22
C PHE A 10 9.53 -11.38 -6.86
N TYR A 11 8.75 -10.62 -6.06
CA TYR A 11 7.64 -9.82 -6.56
C TYR A 11 8.10 -8.77 -7.58
N ASN A 12 9.30 -8.21 -7.41
CA ASN A 12 9.90 -7.33 -8.40
C ASN A 12 9.94 -7.95 -9.81
N GLU A 13 10.40 -9.20 -9.92
CA GLU A 13 10.45 -9.92 -11.21
C GLU A 13 9.06 -10.31 -11.71
N VAL A 14 8.17 -10.73 -10.80
CA VAL A 14 6.78 -11.06 -11.15
C VAL A 14 6.08 -9.84 -11.74
N PHE A 15 6.21 -8.67 -11.12
CA PHE A 15 5.57 -7.46 -11.62
C PHE A 15 6.11 -7.05 -13.00
N LYS A 16 7.42 -7.13 -13.23
CA LYS A 16 8.01 -6.87 -14.56
C LYS A 16 7.49 -7.85 -15.61
N PHE A 17 7.39 -9.13 -15.26
CA PHE A 17 6.87 -10.17 -16.15
C PHE A 17 5.40 -9.96 -16.50
N LEU A 18 4.57 -9.55 -15.54
CA LEU A 18 3.15 -9.27 -15.76
C LEU A 18 2.95 -7.96 -16.53
N GLU A 19 3.72 -6.92 -16.23
CA GLU A 19 3.69 -5.64 -16.95
C GLU A 19 4.01 -5.84 -18.45
N ALA A 20 5.00 -6.70 -18.75
CA ALA A 20 5.35 -7.05 -20.12
C ALA A 20 4.23 -7.77 -20.90
N GLN A 21 3.23 -8.32 -20.21
CA GLN A 21 2.04 -8.94 -20.82
C GLN A 21 0.85 -7.98 -20.93
N GLY A 22 0.95 -6.79 -20.35
CA GLY A 22 -0.07 -5.75 -20.40
C GLY A 22 -0.41 -5.18 -19.02
N GLN A 23 -0.69 -3.87 -18.98
CA GLN A 23 -1.05 -3.16 -17.75
C GLN A 23 -2.23 -3.82 -17.03
N GLU A 24 -3.24 -4.24 -17.78
CA GLU A 24 -4.45 -4.89 -17.26
C GLU A 24 -4.10 -6.20 -16.52
N VAL A 25 -3.12 -6.97 -17.01
CA VAL A 25 -2.68 -8.22 -16.40
C VAL A 25 -2.04 -7.97 -15.02
N LEU A 26 -1.20 -6.95 -14.93
CA LEU A 26 -0.59 -6.53 -13.66
C LEU A 26 -1.64 -6.02 -12.66
N GLU A 27 -2.61 -5.24 -13.13
CA GLU A 27 -3.69 -4.72 -12.28
C GLU A 27 -4.60 -5.84 -11.76
N GLN A 28 -4.93 -6.85 -12.58
CA GLN A 28 -5.66 -8.02 -12.11
C GLN A 28 -4.88 -8.79 -11.04
N TYR A 29 -3.55 -8.88 -11.17
CA TYR A 29 -2.73 -9.51 -10.14
C TYR A 29 -2.78 -8.74 -8.81
N TRP A 30 -2.72 -7.41 -8.84
CA TRP A 30 -2.89 -6.59 -7.63
C TRP A 30 -4.28 -6.72 -7.01
N LEU A 31 -5.33 -6.85 -7.82
CA LEU A 31 -6.69 -7.14 -7.34
C LEU A 31 -6.79 -8.52 -6.68
N GLU A 32 -6.11 -9.54 -7.20
CA GLU A 32 -6.06 -10.86 -6.54
C GLU A 32 -5.27 -10.82 -5.23
N ILE A 33 -4.19 -10.02 -5.16
CA ILE A 33 -3.50 -9.74 -3.87
C ILE A 33 -4.48 -9.09 -2.90
N SER A 34 -5.20 -8.04 -3.34
CA SER A 34 -6.21 -7.35 -2.54
C SER A 34 -7.24 -8.31 -1.96
N LYS A 35 -7.80 -9.17 -2.82
CA LYS A 35 -8.79 -10.19 -2.45
C LYS A 35 -8.26 -11.20 -1.45
N ASN A 36 -6.99 -11.58 -1.57
CA ASN A 36 -6.37 -12.47 -0.58
C ASN A 36 -6.16 -11.75 0.76
N GLN A 37 -5.76 -10.48 0.74
CA GLN A 37 -5.55 -9.66 1.94
C GLN A 37 -6.83 -9.37 2.74
N GLU A 38 -8.01 -9.48 2.12
CA GLU A 38 -9.30 -9.36 2.82
C GLU A 38 -9.43 -10.34 3.99
N ARG A 39 -8.81 -11.53 3.90
CA ARG A 39 -8.82 -12.54 4.97
C ARG A 39 -8.13 -12.05 6.25
N HIS A 40 -7.22 -11.09 6.13
CA HIS A 40 -6.46 -10.54 7.24
C HIS A 40 -7.03 -9.18 7.71
N THR A 41 -7.76 -8.48 6.84
CA THR A 41 -8.10 -7.07 7.06
C THR A 41 -9.59 -6.82 7.23
N LEU A 42 -10.46 -7.48 6.47
CA LEU A 42 -11.85 -7.04 6.28
C LEU A 42 -12.65 -7.05 7.59
N GLU A 43 -12.64 -8.17 8.31
CA GLU A 43 -13.37 -8.30 9.59
C GLU A 43 -12.90 -7.25 10.59
N LEU A 44 -11.58 -7.07 10.72
CA LEU A 44 -10.99 -6.12 11.66
C LEU A 44 -11.34 -4.67 11.29
N PHE A 45 -11.28 -4.31 10.02
CA PHE A 45 -11.56 -2.96 9.54
C PHE A 45 -13.05 -2.63 9.64
N GLN A 46 -13.93 -3.59 9.37
CA GLN A 46 -15.38 -3.40 9.49
C GLN A 46 -15.83 -3.30 10.94
N THR A 47 -15.24 -4.10 11.84
CA THR A 47 -15.66 -4.14 13.25
C THR A 47 -15.10 -2.97 14.07
N LYS A 48 -13.86 -2.53 13.80
CA LYS A 48 -13.17 -1.51 14.60
C LYS A 48 -12.85 -0.22 13.83
N GLY A 49 -13.14 -0.14 12.55
CA GLY A 49 -12.85 1.05 11.73
C GLY A 49 -11.36 1.41 11.73
N LEU A 50 -11.06 2.71 11.84
CA LEU A 50 -9.69 3.24 11.93
C LEU A 50 -8.85 2.59 13.05
N GLN A 51 -9.47 2.18 14.16
CA GLN A 51 -8.75 1.50 15.24
C GLN A 51 -8.30 0.10 14.80
N GLY A 52 -9.13 -0.64 14.05
CA GLY A 52 -8.75 -1.94 13.50
C GLY A 52 -7.66 -1.84 12.45
N MET A 53 -7.72 -0.78 11.64
CA MET A 53 -6.66 -0.41 10.71
C MET A 53 -5.34 -0.11 11.42
N TYR A 54 -5.35 0.72 12.48
CA TYR A 54 -4.19 0.97 13.32
C TYR A 54 -3.62 -0.34 13.88
N GLU A 55 -4.45 -1.21 14.45
CA GLU A 55 -4.02 -2.50 15.02
C GLU A 55 -3.33 -3.39 13.97
N TYR A 56 -3.88 -3.47 12.76
CA TYR A 56 -3.29 -4.24 11.66
C TYR A 56 -1.91 -3.69 11.27
N TRP A 57 -1.81 -2.39 11.00
CA TRP A 57 -0.54 -1.81 10.57
C TRP A 57 0.50 -1.75 11.67
N GLU A 58 0.10 -1.61 12.94
CA GLU A 58 1.01 -1.72 14.08
C GLU A 58 1.58 -3.13 14.22
N HIS A 59 0.76 -4.16 13.97
CA HIS A 59 1.23 -5.54 13.93
C HIS A 59 2.27 -5.74 12.81
N ILE A 60 1.96 -5.28 11.58
CA ILE A 60 2.88 -5.37 10.45
C ILE A 60 4.17 -4.59 10.71
N ARG A 61 4.09 -3.40 11.33
CA ARG A 61 5.25 -2.59 11.68
C ARG A 61 6.25 -3.37 12.54
N ILE A 62 5.75 -4.07 13.56
CA ILE A 62 6.56 -4.87 14.47
C ILE A 62 7.11 -6.11 13.77
N GLU A 63 6.26 -6.85 13.04
CA GLU A 63 6.63 -8.10 12.37
C GLU A 63 7.69 -7.88 11.29
N GLU A 64 7.56 -6.82 10.50
CA GLU A 64 8.48 -6.50 9.40
C GLU A 64 9.64 -5.59 9.81
N ASN A 65 9.69 -5.14 11.08
CA ASN A 65 10.65 -4.17 11.60
C ASN A 65 10.71 -2.89 10.73
N CYS A 66 9.53 -2.32 10.46
CA CYS A 66 9.38 -1.12 9.63
C CYS A 66 9.74 0.14 10.40
N ASP A 67 10.51 1.02 9.77
CA ASP A 67 10.70 2.41 10.21
C ASP A 67 9.48 3.24 9.76
N LEU A 68 8.42 3.17 10.57
CA LEU A 68 7.09 3.67 10.28
C LEU A 68 6.49 4.31 11.53
N ASP A 69 6.01 5.54 11.41
CA ASP A 69 5.13 6.16 12.41
C ASP A 69 3.66 5.94 12.03
N ILE A 70 2.82 5.65 13.04
CA ILE A 70 1.38 5.47 12.86
C ILE A 70 0.66 6.40 13.83
N GLU A 71 -0.15 7.30 13.30
CA GLU A 71 -0.92 8.28 14.08
C GLU A 71 -2.42 8.05 13.86
N LEU A 72 -3.13 7.71 14.94
CA LEU A 72 -4.58 7.56 14.92
C LEU A 72 -5.23 8.85 15.43
N HIS A 73 -6.04 9.47 14.58
CA HIS A 73 -6.88 10.61 14.92
C HIS A 73 -8.36 10.20 14.94
N GLU A 74 -9.24 11.12 15.35
CA GLU A 74 -10.68 10.89 15.35
C GLU A 74 -11.24 10.68 13.93
N ASP A 75 -10.72 11.43 12.96
CA ASP A 75 -11.25 11.52 11.60
C ASP A 75 -10.43 10.74 10.55
N ARG A 76 -9.18 10.39 10.89
CA ARG A 76 -8.26 9.72 9.97
C ARG A 76 -7.17 8.91 10.69
N LEU A 77 -6.56 8.02 9.93
CA LEU A 77 -5.32 7.31 10.29
C LEU A 77 -4.21 7.79 9.36
N GLU A 78 -3.04 8.11 9.90
CA GLU A 78 -1.85 8.47 9.12
C GLU A 78 -0.71 7.49 9.36
N LEU A 79 -0.03 7.10 8.28
CA LEU A 79 1.16 6.27 8.28
C LEU A 79 2.27 7.02 7.57
N HIS A 80 3.40 7.23 8.24
CA HIS A 80 4.58 7.89 7.72
C HIS A 80 5.75 6.91 7.66
N MET A 81 5.99 6.35 6.48
CA MET A 81 7.07 5.40 6.24
C MET A 81 8.38 6.15 6.00
N HIS A 82 9.34 6.02 6.92
CA HIS A 82 10.67 6.64 6.82
C HIS A 82 11.69 5.75 6.12
N LYS A 83 11.48 4.43 6.17
CA LYS A 83 12.30 3.44 5.44
C LYS A 83 11.51 2.16 5.13
N CYS A 84 10.88 2.12 3.96
CA CYS A 84 10.16 0.94 3.47
C CYS A 84 11.10 -0.27 3.32
N PRO A 85 10.87 -1.38 4.03
CA PRO A 85 11.74 -2.54 3.95
C PRO A 85 11.68 -3.20 2.57
N SER A 86 10.52 -3.22 1.93
CA SER A 86 10.33 -3.87 0.62
C SER A 86 11.08 -3.15 -0.50
N LEU A 87 10.88 -1.83 -0.64
CA LEU A 87 11.61 -1.06 -1.66
C LEU A 87 13.12 -1.06 -1.37
N SER A 88 13.53 -0.94 -0.10
CA SER A 88 14.96 -1.02 0.26
C SER A 88 15.60 -2.33 -0.20
N LYS A 89 14.92 -3.48 -0.01
CA LYS A 89 15.40 -4.80 -0.47
C LYS A 89 15.41 -4.95 -1.98
N VAL A 90 14.47 -4.32 -2.68
CA VAL A 90 14.42 -4.32 -4.14
C VAL A 90 15.53 -3.47 -4.74
N MET A 91 15.85 -2.33 -4.12
CA MET A 91 16.98 -1.49 -4.52
C MET A 91 18.34 -2.14 -4.22
N ASP A 92 18.42 -2.92 -3.14
CA ASP A 92 19.58 -3.73 -2.77
C ASP A 92 19.57 -5.11 -3.46
N ASN A 93 19.36 -5.15 -4.78
CA ASN A 93 19.23 -6.39 -5.54
C ASN A 93 20.03 -6.37 -6.84
N ASP A 94 20.46 -7.54 -7.29
CA ASP A 94 21.18 -7.69 -8.57
C ASP A 94 20.28 -7.43 -9.79
N ALA A 95 18.96 -7.58 -9.61
CA ALA A 95 17.99 -7.29 -10.65
C ALA A 95 17.48 -5.85 -10.56
N THR A 96 17.32 -5.21 -11.71
CA THR A 96 16.78 -3.84 -11.79
C THR A 96 15.39 -3.75 -11.12
N PRO A 97 15.17 -2.76 -10.24
CA PRO A 97 13.85 -2.46 -9.71
C PRO A 97 12.82 -2.23 -10.81
N MET A 98 11.61 -2.76 -10.62
CA MET A 98 10.45 -2.39 -11.42
C MET A 98 10.21 -0.89 -11.22
N SER A 99 10.07 -0.15 -12.32
CA SER A 99 9.90 1.31 -12.30
C SER A 99 8.70 1.77 -11.47
N ARG A 100 7.66 0.93 -11.38
CA ARG A 100 6.40 1.16 -10.69
C ARG A 100 6.22 0.23 -9.49
N TYR A 101 7.32 -0.21 -8.88
CA TYR A 101 7.27 -1.19 -7.79
C TYR A 101 6.28 -0.76 -6.70
N CYS A 102 6.33 0.49 -6.21
CA CYS A 102 5.46 0.98 -5.14
C CYS A 102 3.95 1.02 -5.49
N ASP A 103 3.58 0.99 -6.77
CA ASP A 103 2.18 1.05 -7.20
C ASP A 103 1.36 -0.13 -6.66
N HIS A 104 2.00 -1.28 -6.38
CA HIS A 104 1.32 -2.42 -5.79
C HIS A 104 0.68 -2.10 -4.43
N CYS A 105 1.29 -1.23 -3.62
CA CYS A 105 0.78 -0.88 -2.29
C CYS A 105 -0.62 -0.27 -2.39
N ALA A 106 -0.77 0.77 -3.21
CA ALA A 106 -2.08 1.36 -3.47
C ALA A 106 -3.00 0.37 -4.22
N GLY A 107 -2.44 -0.41 -5.15
CA GLY A 107 -3.15 -1.40 -5.94
C GLY A 107 -3.91 -2.44 -5.12
N TRP A 108 -3.39 -2.88 -3.97
CA TRP A 108 -4.10 -3.81 -3.09
C TRP A 108 -4.84 -3.14 -1.92
N ILE A 109 -4.34 -2.03 -1.38
CA ILE A 109 -4.96 -1.34 -0.23
C ILE A 109 -6.21 -0.59 -0.67
N GLY A 110 -6.15 0.13 -1.79
CA GLY A 110 -7.24 0.96 -2.29
C GLY A 110 -8.57 0.22 -2.43
N PRO A 111 -8.62 -0.94 -3.12
CA PRO A 111 -9.86 -1.70 -3.24
C PRO A 111 -10.44 -2.18 -1.90
N ILE A 112 -9.61 -2.42 -0.88
CA ILE A 112 -10.09 -2.75 0.47
C ILE A 112 -10.73 -1.52 1.10
N MET A 113 -10.08 -0.35 1.01
CA MET A 113 -10.62 0.90 1.54
C MET A 113 -11.98 1.24 0.91
N ASP A 114 -12.10 1.09 -0.41
CA ASP A 114 -13.36 1.27 -1.13
C ASP A 114 -14.46 0.32 -0.62
N LYS A 115 -14.11 -0.94 -0.32
CA LYS A 115 -15.07 -1.94 0.22
C LYS A 115 -15.53 -1.63 1.64
N VAL A 116 -14.64 -1.09 2.48
CA VAL A 116 -14.96 -0.78 3.87
C VAL A 116 -15.49 0.64 4.07
N GLY A 117 -15.63 1.41 2.98
CA GLY A 117 -16.21 2.76 3.00
C GLY A 117 -15.28 3.84 3.55
N TYR A 118 -13.97 3.65 3.43
CA TYR A 118 -12.95 4.64 3.81
C TYR A 118 -12.25 5.21 2.58
N HIS A 119 -11.65 6.39 2.73
CA HIS A 119 -11.09 7.16 1.63
C HIS A 119 -9.58 7.26 1.74
N LEU A 120 -8.87 6.67 0.78
CA LEU A 120 -7.41 6.56 0.78
C LEU A 120 -6.75 7.72 0.03
N VAL A 121 -5.76 8.34 0.66
CA VAL A 121 -4.77 9.20 0.01
C VAL A 121 -3.40 8.55 0.24
N TYR A 122 -2.80 8.04 -0.83
CA TYR A 122 -1.50 7.38 -0.77
C TYR A 122 -0.50 8.18 -1.61
N ASP A 123 0.47 8.80 -0.95
CA ASP A 123 1.59 9.51 -1.55
C ASP A 123 2.84 8.64 -1.47
N VAL A 124 3.32 8.13 -2.61
CA VAL A 124 4.58 7.37 -2.64
C VAL A 124 5.81 8.27 -2.68
N ILE A 125 5.64 9.59 -2.71
CA ILE A 125 6.68 10.63 -2.70
C ILE A 125 7.59 10.58 -3.92
N ASP A 126 8.34 9.49 -4.08
CA ASP A 126 9.24 9.16 -5.19
C ASP A 126 9.41 7.64 -5.24
N ARG A 127 9.27 7.03 -6.43
CA ARG A 127 9.36 5.57 -6.62
C ARG A 127 10.75 4.96 -6.38
N THR A 128 11.76 5.80 -6.20
CA THR A 128 13.16 5.42 -5.91
C THR A 128 13.60 5.80 -4.51
N ARG A 129 12.70 6.39 -3.71
CA ARG A 129 12.94 6.72 -2.30
C ARG A 129 12.12 5.77 -1.44
N PRO A 130 12.73 5.06 -0.46
CA PRO A 130 12.00 4.13 0.41
C PRO A 130 11.15 4.85 1.45
N GLN A 131 10.32 5.82 1.04
CA GLN A 131 9.48 6.64 1.89
C GLN A 131 8.12 6.85 1.25
N CYS A 132 7.06 6.84 2.05
CA CYS A 132 5.71 7.13 1.59
C CYS A 132 4.85 7.60 2.75
N THR A 133 3.73 8.24 2.42
CA THR A 133 2.69 8.60 3.38
C THR A 133 1.37 7.99 2.93
N MET A 134 0.68 7.34 3.85
CA MET A 134 -0.67 6.83 3.63
C MET A 134 -1.62 7.46 4.63
N LYS A 135 -2.70 8.05 4.14
CA LYS A 135 -3.76 8.63 4.96
C LYS A 135 -5.09 7.96 4.62
N VAL A 136 -5.82 7.53 5.63
CA VAL A 136 -7.14 6.90 5.49
C VAL A 136 -8.16 7.73 6.24
N PHE A 137 -9.12 8.30 5.52
CA PHE A 137 -10.14 9.20 6.07
C PHE A 137 -11.50 8.52 6.17
N LYS A 138 -12.28 8.91 7.17
CA LYS A 138 -13.72 8.60 7.26
C LYS A 138 -14.55 9.36 6.22
N ASP A 139 -14.15 10.58 5.89
CA ASP A 139 -14.90 11.50 5.02
C ASP A 139 -14.21 11.69 3.66
N ALA A 140 -15.01 11.62 2.59
CA ALA A 140 -14.52 11.73 1.22
C ALA A 140 -14.00 13.13 0.89
N ALA A 141 -14.64 14.18 1.40
CA ALA A 141 -14.24 15.55 1.12
C ALA A 141 -12.91 15.90 1.83
N ALA A 142 -12.71 15.40 3.05
CA ALA A 142 -11.45 15.51 3.76
C ALA A 142 -10.30 14.81 3.00
N ALA A 143 -10.53 13.58 2.50
CA ALA A 143 -9.55 12.90 1.65
C ALA A 143 -9.24 13.72 0.39
N LYS A 144 -10.28 14.21 -0.31
CA LYS A 144 -10.11 15.02 -1.53
C LYS A 144 -9.31 16.31 -1.27
N ALA A 145 -9.55 16.95 -0.12
CA ALA A 145 -8.83 18.15 0.28
C ALA A 145 -7.35 17.89 0.58
N ALA A 146 -6.97 16.66 0.94
CA ALA A 146 -5.59 16.27 1.21
C ALA A 146 -4.82 15.78 -0.03
N GLU A 147 -5.50 15.42 -1.13
CA GLU A 147 -4.84 14.98 -2.36
C GLU A 147 -3.80 15.96 -2.93
N PRO A 148 -4.04 17.30 -2.93
CA PRO A 148 -3.06 18.27 -3.47
C PRO A 148 -1.72 18.31 -2.71
N ASP A 149 -1.67 17.82 -1.47
CA ASP A 149 -0.43 17.77 -0.68
C ASP A 149 0.49 16.61 -1.10
N ALA A 150 -0.05 15.62 -1.83
CA ALA A 150 0.70 14.47 -2.29
C ALA A 150 1.68 14.85 -3.41
N LYS A 151 2.94 14.45 -3.27
CA LYS A 151 3.97 14.66 -4.30
C LYS A 151 3.82 13.71 -5.47
N LEU A 152 3.46 12.46 -5.19
CA LEU A 152 3.14 11.45 -6.17
C LEU A 152 1.94 10.63 -5.67
N LEU A 153 0.75 11.17 -5.97
CA LEU A 153 -0.52 10.55 -5.62
C LEU A 153 -0.73 9.25 -6.40
N MET A 154 -1.06 8.18 -5.68
CA MET A 154 -1.28 6.86 -6.27
C MET A 154 -2.74 6.57 -6.58
N GLY A 155 -2.99 6.01 -7.77
CA GLY A 155 -4.25 5.36 -8.13
C GLY A 155 -4.24 3.85 -7.85
N TRP A 156 -5.40 3.23 -7.99
CA TRP A 156 -5.57 1.77 -7.92
C TRP A 156 -6.69 1.34 -8.89
N PRO A 157 -6.71 0.05 -9.29
CA PRO A 157 -7.75 -0.46 -10.19
C PRO A 157 -9.15 -0.24 -9.59
N GLY A 158 -10.03 0.42 -10.33
CA GLY A 158 -11.40 0.70 -9.89
C GLY A 158 -11.59 1.98 -9.07
N ARG A 159 -10.53 2.73 -8.75
CA ARG A 159 -10.66 4.07 -8.15
C ARG A 159 -11.53 4.95 -9.04
N ARG A 160 -12.59 5.54 -8.47
CA ARG A 160 -13.46 6.51 -9.15
C ARG A 160 -12.97 7.92 -8.81
N ASP A 161 -12.91 8.80 -9.82
CA ASP A 161 -12.49 10.19 -9.68
C ASP A 161 -13.47 11.05 -8.86
#